data_AF-A0A081KFS3-F1
#
_entry.id   AF-A0A081KFS3-F1
#
_cell.length_a   1.000
_cell.length_b   1.000
_cell.length_c   1.000
_cell.angle_alpha   90.00
_cell.angle_beta   90.00
_cell.angle_gamma   90.00
#
_symmetry.space_group_name_H-M   'P 1'
#
loop_
_entity.id
_entity.type
_entity.pdbx_description
1 polymer ?
#
loop_
_entity_poly.entity_id
_entity_poly.type
_entity_poly.pdbx_seq_one_letter_code
_entity_poly.pdbx_strand_id
1 'polypeptide(L)'
;MKLLINRYQPEYSLASSLLVSKSNLYVTVKHSSFPTAFQYSTINALVQGYFDGSLSFAELSQKGDVKLGIIDGLDCEMIALGGADYRIDHQGLAQSTSILEKMPAVIPFQPRILLALPEGFSYLQLQQVLDKSLLNNNHIQPIRINGHFYDLKVRSGLKQAPPYLPPVDIIKTDRIIFKHQDTEGTLVGFKTPDYMNNLNVPSYHFHFINNPRKFGGHALNLKASNGDTHIASAHQLKLRLPNDPAFNQLNLSRDQLEDLEIVEKGH
;
A
#
# COMPACT_ATOMS: atom_id res chain seq x y z
N MET A 1 -2.60 5.52 -30.98
CA MET A 1 -1.74 6.33 -30.09
C MET A 1 -0.44 5.56 -29.88
N LYS A 2 0.66 5.95 -30.54
CA LYS A 2 1.96 5.26 -30.42
C LYS A 2 2.64 5.69 -29.12
N LEU A 3 2.83 4.75 -28.19
CA LEU A 3 3.69 4.96 -27.01
C LEU A 3 5.14 5.00 -27.49
N LEU A 4 5.80 6.15 -27.34
CA LEU A 4 7.25 6.25 -27.42
C LEU A 4 7.81 5.82 -26.05
N ILE A 5 8.27 4.57 -25.97
CA ILE A 5 8.95 4.03 -24.79
C ILE A 5 10.41 4.51 -24.89
N ASN A 6 10.75 5.55 -24.15
CA ASN A 6 12.15 5.95 -24.01
C ASN A 6 12.78 5.09 -22.91
N ARG A 7 13.47 4.01 -23.30
CA ARG A 7 14.19 3.15 -22.36
C ARG A 7 15.46 3.89 -21.92
N TYR A 8 15.47 4.42 -20.71
CA TYR A 8 16.68 4.97 -20.10
C TYR A 8 17.64 3.82 -19.78
N GLN A 9 18.82 3.81 -20.42
CA GLN A 9 19.95 2.97 -20.01
C GLN A 9 20.94 3.86 -19.24
N PRO A 10 21.46 3.43 -18.08
CA PRO A 10 22.42 4.23 -17.34
C PRO A 10 23.81 4.01 -17.94
N GLU A 11 24.23 4.90 -18.84
CA GLU A 11 25.66 5.13 -19.07
C GLU A 11 26.18 6.15 -18.06
N TYR A 12 27.38 5.88 -17.58
CA TYR A 12 28.09 6.70 -16.61
C TYR A 12 28.42 8.08 -17.18
N SER A 13 28.43 9.07 -16.27
CA SER A 13 29.03 10.39 -16.43
C SER A 13 28.24 11.47 -17.22
N LEU A 14 28.00 12.55 -16.47
CA LEU A 14 27.83 13.95 -16.84
C LEU A 14 26.52 14.41 -17.52
N ALA A 15 25.93 15.43 -16.87
CA ALA A 15 24.91 16.39 -17.31
C ALA A 15 23.67 15.83 -18.05
N SER A 16 22.48 16.04 -17.51
CA SER A 16 21.27 15.71 -18.28
C SER A 16 20.15 16.73 -18.08
N SER A 17 19.96 17.45 -19.18
CA SER A 17 18.89 18.32 -19.63
C SER A 17 17.47 17.80 -19.42
N LEU A 18 16.56 18.72 -19.09
CA LEU A 18 15.11 18.56 -19.22
C LEU A 18 14.73 18.37 -20.70
N LEU A 19 14.10 17.25 -21.03
CA LEU A 19 13.33 17.09 -22.27
C LEU A 19 11.85 16.95 -21.90
N VAL A 20 11.08 18.01 -22.18
CA VAL A 20 9.65 18.12 -21.88
C VAL A 20 8.86 17.73 -23.13
N SER A 21 8.14 16.61 -23.05
CA SER A 21 7.14 16.18 -24.04
C SER A 21 5.80 16.03 -23.31
N LYS A 22 4.75 16.66 -23.85
CA LYS A 22 3.42 16.85 -23.24
C LYS A 22 2.57 15.58 -23.05
N SER A 23 3.14 14.38 -23.07
CA SER A 23 2.34 13.15 -23.10
C SER A 23 2.67 12.10 -22.05
N ASN A 24 3.64 12.32 -21.16
CA ASN A 24 3.80 11.68 -19.84
C ASN A 24 5.09 12.27 -19.23
N LEU A 25 4.98 13.14 -18.22
CA LEU A 25 6.16 13.69 -17.56
C LEU A 25 6.69 12.64 -16.59
N TYR A 26 7.88 12.11 -16.86
CA TYR A 26 8.65 11.30 -15.91
C TYR A 26 9.84 12.13 -15.45
N VAL A 27 9.84 12.53 -14.17
CA VAL A 27 11.02 13.13 -13.56
C VAL A 27 11.69 12.09 -12.68
N THR A 28 12.94 11.75 -13.02
CA THR A 28 13.77 10.90 -12.16
C THR A 28 14.66 11.75 -11.26
N VAL A 29 14.39 11.70 -9.95
CA VAL A 29 15.23 12.36 -8.94
C VAL A 29 16.41 11.45 -8.58
N LYS A 30 17.63 11.95 -8.69
CA LYS A 30 18.84 11.24 -8.26
C LYS A 30 18.97 11.28 -6.73
N HIS A 31 18.50 10.23 -6.06
CA HIS A 31 18.92 9.92 -4.69
C HIS A 31 20.10 8.94 -4.71
N SER A 32 21.09 9.17 -3.84
CA SER A 32 22.34 8.39 -3.74
C SER A 32 22.16 6.95 -3.24
N SER A 33 21.04 6.63 -2.59
CA SER A 33 20.74 5.29 -2.06
C SER A 33 19.25 4.93 -2.22
N PHE A 34 18.94 3.66 -2.48
CA PHE A 34 17.56 3.18 -2.52
C PHE A 34 17.02 2.92 -1.10
N PRO A 35 15.72 3.20 -0.83
CA PRO A 35 15.12 2.89 0.46
C PRO A 35 15.07 1.37 0.72
N THR A 36 15.10 1.01 2.00
CA THR A 36 14.90 -0.36 2.48
C THR A 36 13.46 -0.54 2.93
N ALA A 37 12.70 -1.42 2.27
CA ALA A 37 11.40 -1.85 2.77
C ALA A 37 11.58 -2.61 4.09
N PHE A 38 10.78 -2.29 5.09
CA PHE A 38 10.69 -3.00 6.35
C PHE A 38 9.33 -3.67 6.45
N GLN A 39 9.31 -4.93 6.84
CA GLN A 39 8.07 -5.65 7.07
C GLN A 39 8.17 -6.45 8.35
N TYR A 40 7.08 -6.44 9.11
CA TYR A 40 6.91 -7.29 10.27
C TYR A 40 5.89 -8.39 9.99
N SER A 41 6.26 -9.64 10.27
CA SER A 41 5.49 -10.83 9.89
C SER A 41 5.30 -10.97 8.37
N THR A 42 4.41 -11.87 7.95
CA THR A 42 4.13 -12.20 6.54
C THR A 42 2.62 -12.20 6.29
N ILE A 43 2.22 -11.93 5.05
CA ILE A 43 0.79 -11.98 4.67
C ILE A 43 0.17 -13.36 4.91
N ASN A 44 0.92 -14.45 4.70
CA ASN A 44 0.43 -15.80 5.01
C ASN A 44 0.14 -15.99 6.50
N ALA A 45 0.93 -15.36 7.38
CA ALA A 45 0.65 -15.40 8.80
C ALA A 45 -0.67 -14.69 9.11
N LEU A 46 -0.91 -13.52 8.53
CA LEU A 46 -2.18 -12.80 8.63
C LEU A 46 -3.35 -13.69 8.19
N VAL A 47 -3.24 -14.29 7.01
CA VAL A 47 -4.29 -15.16 6.43
C VAL A 47 -4.56 -16.40 7.30
N GLN A 48 -3.65 -16.77 8.20
CA GLN A 48 -3.86 -17.85 9.18
C GLN A 48 -4.34 -17.37 10.56
N GLY A 49 -4.75 -16.12 10.69
CA GLY A 49 -5.29 -15.60 11.95
C GLY A 49 -4.24 -15.02 12.90
N TYR A 50 -3.01 -14.79 12.43
CA TYR A 50 -1.98 -14.16 13.23
C TYR A 50 -2.20 -12.64 13.29
N PHE A 51 -3.03 -12.21 14.23
CA PHE A 51 -3.37 -10.79 14.42
C PHE A 51 -2.67 -10.16 15.64
N ASP A 52 -1.83 -10.95 16.31
CA ASP A 52 -1.29 -10.66 17.64
C ASP A 52 0.27 -10.64 17.67
N GLY A 53 0.97 -9.92 16.77
CA GLY A 53 2.45 -9.89 16.77
C GLY A 53 3.25 -8.68 17.32
N SER A 54 3.95 -8.82 18.44
CA SER A 54 4.72 -7.84 19.28
C SER A 54 5.49 -6.57 18.77
N LEU A 55 5.36 -6.06 17.54
CA LEU A 55 6.04 -4.82 17.11
C LEU A 55 5.39 -3.56 17.68
N SER A 56 6.18 -2.72 18.37
CA SER A 56 5.72 -1.44 18.92
C SER A 56 5.66 -0.32 17.88
N PHE A 57 4.75 0.64 18.09
CA PHE A 57 4.69 1.89 17.34
C PHE A 57 6.03 2.65 17.31
N ALA A 58 6.69 2.75 18.46
CA ALA A 58 7.94 3.51 18.60
C ALA A 58 9.02 2.97 17.67
N GLU A 59 9.16 1.65 17.59
CA GLU A 59 10.08 0.99 16.66
C GLU A 59 9.69 1.21 15.20
N LEU A 60 8.38 1.28 14.91
CA LEU A 60 7.83 1.44 13.57
C LEU A 60 8.00 2.86 13.02
N SER A 61 7.73 3.87 13.86
CA SER A 61 7.78 5.29 13.49
C SER A 61 9.13 5.71 12.91
N GLN A 62 10.21 5.01 13.29
CA GLN A 62 11.57 5.25 12.82
C GLN A 62 11.88 4.62 11.45
N LYS A 63 10.94 3.88 10.82
CA LYS A 63 11.22 3.08 9.61
C LYS A 63 10.80 3.73 8.30
N GLY A 64 10.01 4.81 8.30
CA GLY A 64 9.66 5.52 7.06
C GLY A 64 8.32 6.27 7.12
N ASP A 65 8.09 7.08 6.07
CA ASP A 65 6.96 8.02 5.99
C ASP A 65 5.70 7.44 5.33
N VAL A 66 5.83 6.31 4.64
CA VAL A 66 4.71 5.55 4.06
C VAL A 66 4.61 4.20 4.74
N LYS A 67 3.45 3.95 5.33
CA LYS A 67 3.14 2.74 6.09
C LYS A 67 1.73 2.33 5.75
N LEU A 68 1.54 1.04 5.53
CA LEU A 68 0.24 0.41 5.45
C LEU A 68 0.28 -0.85 6.30
N GLY A 69 -0.86 -1.21 6.80
CA GLY A 69 -0.99 -2.40 7.61
C GLY A 69 -2.33 -2.44 8.28
N ILE A 70 -2.45 -3.47 9.10
CA ILE A 70 -3.62 -3.73 9.91
C ILE A 70 -3.21 -3.56 11.38
N ILE A 71 -4.17 -3.14 12.20
CA ILE A 71 -3.99 -2.97 13.66
C ILE A 71 -4.47 -4.24 14.38
N ASP A 72 -3.99 -4.48 15.59
CA ASP A 72 -4.30 -5.63 16.45
C ASP A 72 -5.72 -6.12 16.42
N GLY A 73 -5.85 -7.43 16.28
CA GLY A 73 -7.13 -8.09 16.13
C GLY A 73 -7.86 -7.64 14.88
N LEU A 74 -7.17 -7.25 13.80
CA LEU A 74 -7.80 -6.62 12.64
C LEU A 74 -8.65 -5.39 13.03
N ASP A 75 -8.21 -4.58 13.99
CA ASP A 75 -8.84 -3.31 14.38
C ASP A 75 -8.64 -2.24 13.32
N CYS A 76 -9.21 -2.54 12.15
CA CYS A 76 -9.44 -1.64 11.06
C CYS A 76 -8.18 -1.38 10.18
N GLU A 77 -8.20 -0.31 9.38
CA GLU A 77 -7.16 -0.01 8.38
C GLU A 77 -6.18 1.07 8.89
N MET A 78 -4.89 0.94 8.57
CA MET A 78 -3.88 1.94 8.94
C MET A 78 -3.31 2.65 7.71
N ILE A 79 -3.16 3.97 7.81
CA ILE A 79 -2.44 4.78 6.82
C ILE A 79 -1.49 5.76 7.50
N ALA A 80 -0.23 5.80 7.05
CA ALA A 80 0.71 6.85 7.41
C ALA A 80 0.90 7.84 6.27
N LEU A 81 0.82 9.12 6.59
CA LEU A 81 1.00 10.19 5.61
C LEU A 81 1.53 11.46 6.26
N GLY A 82 2.63 11.98 5.73
CA GLY A 82 3.20 13.26 6.18
C GLY A 82 3.73 13.23 7.62
N GLY A 83 4.26 12.09 8.05
CA GLY A 83 4.81 11.90 9.41
C GLY A 83 3.76 11.64 10.49
N ALA A 84 2.48 11.57 10.13
CA ALA A 84 1.39 11.19 11.03
C ALA A 84 0.79 9.83 10.65
N ASP A 85 0.36 9.09 11.65
CA ASP A 85 -0.27 7.79 11.53
C ASP A 85 -1.77 7.89 11.87
N TYR A 86 -2.60 7.26 11.05
CA TYR A 86 -4.06 7.28 11.19
C TYR A 86 -4.61 5.86 11.20
N ARG A 87 -5.45 5.57 12.21
CA ARG A 87 -6.37 4.43 12.19
C ARG A 87 -7.67 4.87 11.56
N ILE A 88 -8.21 4.06 10.65
CA ILE A 88 -9.51 4.26 10.03
C ILE A 88 -10.44 3.21 10.62
N ASP A 89 -11.36 3.58 11.49
CA ASP A 89 -12.16 2.61 12.25
C ASP A 89 -13.28 1.94 11.42
N HIS A 90 -14.08 1.08 12.06
CA HIS A 90 -15.25 0.41 11.48
C HIS A 90 -16.36 1.37 11.02
N GLN A 91 -16.31 2.65 11.37
CA GLN A 91 -17.22 3.69 10.88
C GLN A 91 -16.60 4.46 9.71
N GLY A 92 -15.41 4.06 9.26
CA GLY A 92 -14.63 4.71 8.21
C GLY A 92 -13.95 5.99 8.69
N LEU A 93 -13.97 6.28 9.99
CA LEU A 93 -13.45 7.53 10.54
C LEU A 93 -11.95 7.44 10.80
N ALA A 94 -11.22 8.41 10.29
CA ALA A 94 -9.78 8.51 10.50
C ALA A 94 -9.49 9.23 11.83
N GLN A 95 -8.71 8.57 12.68
CA GLN A 95 -8.27 9.07 13.98
C GLN A 95 -6.75 9.00 14.02
N SER A 96 -6.11 10.08 14.46
CA SER A 96 -4.66 10.03 14.73
C SER A 96 -4.40 8.99 15.80
N THR A 97 -3.42 8.13 15.56
CA THR A 97 -3.05 7.07 16.48
C THR A 97 -1.54 7.10 16.74
N SER A 98 -1.17 6.94 18.00
CA SER A 98 0.18 6.55 18.41
C SER A 98 0.25 5.07 18.78
N ILE A 99 -0.87 4.35 18.63
CA ILE A 99 -1.01 2.93 18.88
C ILE A 99 -0.78 2.27 17.53
N LEU A 100 0.27 1.47 17.42
CA LEU A 100 0.34 0.45 16.38
C LEU A 100 0.73 -0.84 17.03
N GLU A 101 -0.21 -1.77 16.92
CA GLU A 101 -0.01 -3.15 17.21
C GLU A 101 -0.29 -3.89 15.87
N LYS A 102 0.77 -4.55 15.36
CA LYS A 102 0.84 -5.87 14.71
C LYS A 102 0.08 -6.16 13.37
N MET A 103 0.45 -5.48 12.28
CA MET A 103 1.11 -6.05 11.08
C MET A 103 1.36 -4.92 10.05
N PRO A 104 2.37 -4.08 10.29
CA PRO A 104 2.71 -3.04 9.33
C PRO A 104 3.79 -3.47 8.33
N ALA A 105 3.52 -3.23 7.05
CA ALA A 105 4.57 -3.04 6.04
C ALA A 105 4.92 -1.54 6.01
N VAL A 106 6.20 -1.23 6.25
CA VAL A 106 6.72 0.14 6.28
C VAL A 106 7.81 0.29 5.28
N ILE A 107 7.69 1.27 4.41
CA ILE A 107 8.74 1.54 3.44
C ILE A 107 9.07 3.03 3.49
N PRO A 108 10.34 3.41 3.72
CA PRO A 108 10.79 4.77 3.56
C PRO A 108 10.39 5.28 2.17
N PHE A 109 9.74 6.44 2.14
CA PHE A 109 9.20 6.99 0.91
C PHE A 109 10.16 8.03 0.33
N GLN A 110 11.01 7.57 -0.60
CA GLN A 110 11.92 8.45 -1.35
C GLN A 110 11.49 8.43 -2.83
N PRO A 111 10.57 9.32 -3.24
CA PRO A 111 10.00 9.26 -4.57
C PRO A 111 11.06 9.54 -5.63
N ARG A 112 11.13 8.64 -6.61
CA ARG A 112 12.08 8.69 -7.72
C ARG A 112 11.40 8.84 -9.06
N ILE A 113 10.10 8.55 -9.16
CA ILE A 113 9.31 8.78 -10.37
C ILE A 113 8.17 9.68 -9.97
N LEU A 114 8.04 10.80 -10.68
CA LEU A 114 6.86 11.65 -10.67
C LEU A 114 6.08 11.39 -11.95
N LEU A 115 4.78 11.20 -11.84
CA LEU A 115 3.89 10.90 -12.93
C LEU A 115 2.59 11.69 -12.75
N ALA A 116 2.22 12.46 -13.78
CA ALA A 116 0.87 13.02 -13.89
C ALA A 116 -0.05 11.97 -14.54
N LEU A 117 -1.13 11.61 -13.85
CA LEU A 117 -2.13 10.70 -14.41
C LEU A 117 -3.00 11.43 -15.46
N PRO A 118 -3.48 10.72 -16.49
CA PRO A 118 -4.36 11.30 -17.49
C PRO A 118 -5.69 11.74 -16.86
N GLU A 119 -6.40 12.63 -17.55
CA GLU A 119 -7.73 13.02 -17.14
C GLU A 119 -8.71 11.84 -17.23
N GLY A 120 -9.38 11.53 -16.12
CA GLY A 120 -10.37 10.46 -16.03
C GLY A 120 -9.74 9.07 -16.06
N PHE A 121 -9.65 8.41 -14.91
CA PHE A 121 -9.22 7.01 -14.84
C PHE A 121 -10.00 6.19 -13.82
N SER A 122 -10.28 4.93 -14.19
CA SER A 122 -10.73 3.88 -13.29
C SER A 122 -9.56 3.24 -12.54
N TYR A 123 -9.87 2.42 -11.53
CA TYR A 123 -8.84 1.68 -10.80
C TYR A 123 -7.98 0.78 -11.71
N LEU A 124 -8.61 0.08 -12.66
CA LEU A 124 -7.89 -0.76 -13.63
C LEU A 124 -6.96 0.08 -14.52
N GLN A 125 -7.43 1.23 -14.99
CA GLN A 125 -6.61 2.14 -15.80
C GLN A 125 -5.45 2.74 -15.00
N LEU A 126 -5.65 3.03 -13.71
CA LEU A 126 -4.57 3.43 -12.81
C LEU A 126 -3.47 2.35 -12.79
N GLN A 127 -3.84 1.10 -12.53
CA GLN A 127 -2.90 -0.02 -12.49
C GLN A 127 -2.14 -0.18 -13.82
N GLN A 128 -2.84 -0.09 -14.95
CA GLN A 128 -2.24 -0.17 -16.28
C GLN A 128 -1.26 0.97 -16.58
N VAL A 129 -1.57 2.19 -16.13
CA VAL A 129 -0.70 3.36 -16.27
C VAL A 129 0.54 3.19 -15.39
N LEU A 130 0.37 2.74 -14.15
CA LEU A 130 1.46 2.44 -13.24
C LEU A 130 2.37 1.35 -13.83
N ASP A 131 1.84 0.19 -14.25
CA ASP A 131 2.62 -0.92 -14.81
C ASP A 131 3.48 -0.50 -16.02
N LYS A 132 2.99 0.43 -16.85
CA LYS A 132 3.75 0.99 -17.99
C LYS A 132 4.82 2.00 -17.57
N SER A 133 4.66 2.59 -16.40
CA SER A 133 5.55 3.60 -15.82
C SER A 133 6.69 3.01 -15.02
N LEU A 134 6.53 1.77 -14.52
CA LEU A 134 7.54 1.11 -13.70
C LEU A 134 8.69 0.61 -14.59
N LEU A 135 9.92 0.94 -14.17
CA LEU A 135 11.13 0.45 -14.86
C LEU A 135 11.48 -1.00 -14.49
N ASN A 136 10.97 -1.49 -13.36
CA ASN A 136 11.26 -2.82 -12.83
C ASN A 136 10.10 -3.32 -11.97
N ASN A 137 9.51 -4.46 -12.35
CA ASN A 137 8.40 -5.11 -11.66
C ASN A 137 8.84 -6.07 -10.54
N ASN A 138 10.14 -6.25 -10.35
CA ASN A 138 10.72 -7.16 -9.37
C ASN A 138 11.14 -6.47 -8.06
N HIS A 139 10.88 -5.17 -7.92
CA HIS A 139 11.12 -4.41 -6.69
C HIS A 139 9.80 -4.03 -6.02
N ILE A 140 9.80 -3.90 -4.70
CA ILE A 140 8.67 -3.33 -3.98
C ILE A 140 8.65 -1.82 -4.28
N GLN A 141 7.50 -1.31 -4.71
CA GLN A 141 7.36 0.10 -5.06
C GLN A 141 6.30 0.80 -4.21
N PRO A 142 6.71 1.65 -3.26
CA PRO A 142 5.82 2.59 -2.60
C PRO A 142 5.26 3.60 -3.57
N ILE A 143 3.96 3.85 -3.47
CA ILE A 143 3.23 4.75 -4.36
C ILE A 143 2.37 5.67 -3.50
N ARG A 144 2.43 6.97 -3.79
CA ARG A 144 1.55 7.98 -3.23
C ARG A 144 0.88 8.74 -4.37
N ILE A 145 -0.43 8.87 -4.31
CA ILE A 145 -1.22 9.57 -5.32
C ILE A 145 -2.12 10.57 -4.63
N ASN A 146 -1.89 11.86 -4.87
CA ASN A 146 -2.85 12.89 -4.50
C ASN A 146 -3.80 13.09 -5.67
N GLY A 147 -5.10 13.14 -5.42
CA GLY A 147 -6.06 13.31 -6.52
C GLY A 147 -7.45 13.64 -6.04
N HIS A 148 -8.31 13.87 -7.04
CA HIS A 148 -9.73 14.10 -6.85
C HIS A 148 -10.56 12.92 -7.38
N PHE A 149 -11.25 12.25 -6.49
CA PHE A 149 -11.98 11.00 -6.69
C PHE A 149 -13.48 11.26 -6.70
N TYR A 150 -14.11 11.17 -7.88
CA TYR A 150 -15.55 11.39 -8.02
C TYR A 150 -16.38 10.15 -7.66
N ASP A 151 -15.77 8.97 -7.67
CA ASP A 151 -16.35 7.71 -7.18
C ASP A 151 -15.26 6.91 -6.47
N LEU A 152 -15.39 6.69 -5.17
CA LEU A 152 -14.41 5.97 -4.37
C LEU A 152 -15.12 4.94 -3.50
N LYS A 153 -14.66 3.69 -3.60
CA LYS A 153 -15.11 2.58 -2.77
C LYS A 153 -13.95 2.13 -1.88
N VAL A 154 -14.10 2.32 -0.58
CA VAL A 154 -13.14 1.84 0.42
C VAL A 154 -13.83 0.84 1.35
N ARG A 155 -13.04 0.09 2.11
CA ARG A 155 -13.53 -0.71 3.22
C ARG A 155 -12.79 -0.42 4.51
N SER A 156 -13.40 -0.82 5.60
CA SER A 156 -12.77 -1.04 6.89
C SER A 156 -13.34 -2.32 7.52
N GLY A 157 -12.81 -2.73 8.66
CA GLY A 157 -13.18 -3.96 9.37
C GLY A 157 -13.61 -3.72 10.81
N LEU A 158 -14.34 -4.66 11.40
CA LEU A 158 -14.54 -4.73 12.85
C LEU A 158 -13.32 -5.37 13.51
N LYS A 159 -12.94 -4.82 14.67
CA LYS A 159 -11.98 -5.47 15.57
C LYS A 159 -12.47 -6.86 15.97
N GLN A 160 -11.55 -7.81 15.90
CA GLN A 160 -11.69 -9.20 16.26
C GLN A 160 -11.17 -9.46 17.68
N ALA A 161 -11.69 -10.50 18.30
CA ALA A 161 -11.22 -11.01 19.58
C ALA A 161 -10.88 -12.49 19.45
N PRO A 162 -9.92 -13.01 20.25
CA PRO A 162 -9.66 -14.45 20.30
C PRO A 162 -10.90 -15.26 20.71
N PRO A 163 -11.07 -16.50 20.21
CA PRO A 163 -10.22 -17.15 19.22
C PRO A 163 -10.42 -16.54 17.82
N TYR A 164 -9.30 -16.20 17.15
CA TYR A 164 -9.36 -15.56 15.84
C TYR A 164 -9.81 -16.54 14.76
N LEU A 165 -10.75 -16.08 13.94
CA LEU A 165 -11.13 -16.78 12.72
C LEU A 165 -10.14 -16.46 11.59
N PRO A 166 -10.03 -17.32 10.56
CA PRO A 166 -9.32 -16.97 9.34
C PRO A 166 -9.92 -15.70 8.70
N PRO A 167 -9.11 -14.77 8.15
CA PRO A 167 -9.60 -13.56 7.49
C PRO A 167 -10.65 -13.80 6.39
N VAL A 168 -10.57 -14.93 5.68
CA VAL A 168 -11.57 -15.33 4.67
C VAL A 168 -12.97 -15.53 5.24
N ASP A 169 -13.09 -15.84 6.53
CA ASP A 169 -14.37 -15.96 7.22
C ASP A 169 -14.78 -14.62 7.82
N ILE A 170 -13.83 -13.87 8.38
CA ILE A 170 -14.06 -12.54 8.96
C ILE A 170 -14.61 -11.58 7.90
N ILE A 171 -14.04 -11.56 6.70
CA ILE A 171 -14.44 -10.63 5.64
C ILE A 171 -15.89 -10.83 5.16
N LYS A 172 -16.49 -11.99 5.43
CA LYS A 172 -17.89 -12.28 5.06
C LYS A 172 -18.89 -11.55 5.96
N THR A 173 -18.54 -11.32 7.23
CA THR A 173 -19.46 -10.74 8.22
C THR A 173 -19.02 -9.35 8.68
N ASP A 174 -17.72 -9.08 8.71
CA ASP A 174 -17.14 -7.97 9.47
C ASP A 174 -16.48 -6.91 8.58
N ARG A 175 -16.69 -7.01 7.26
CA ARG A 175 -16.30 -5.99 6.28
C ARG A 175 -17.38 -4.95 6.10
N ILE A 176 -17.01 -3.68 6.30
CA ILE A 176 -17.89 -2.53 6.06
C ILE A 176 -17.37 -1.76 4.86
N ILE A 177 -18.24 -1.54 3.87
CA ILE A 177 -17.92 -0.83 2.63
C ILE A 177 -18.47 0.59 2.69
N PHE A 178 -17.60 1.56 2.43
CA PHE A 178 -17.97 2.97 2.31
C PHE A 178 -17.84 3.41 0.86
N LYS A 179 -18.81 4.22 0.43
CA LYS A 179 -18.81 4.87 -0.88
C LYS A 179 -18.71 6.37 -0.64
N HIS A 180 -17.72 7.00 -1.25
CA HIS A 180 -17.55 8.43 -1.25
C HIS A 180 -17.64 8.95 -2.67
N GLN A 181 -18.25 10.12 -2.82
CA GLN A 181 -18.34 10.84 -4.09
C GLN A 181 -17.66 12.17 -3.92
N ASP A 182 -17.05 12.65 -5.01
CA ASP A 182 -16.48 14.00 -5.12
C ASP A 182 -15.57 14.37 -3.93
N THR A 183 -14.56 13.53 -3.68
CA THR A 183 -13.64 13.69 -2.56
C THR A 183 -12.20 13.86 -3.00
N GLU A 184 -11.51 14.82 -2.39
CA GLU A 184 -10.07 14.95 -2.52
C GLU A 184 -9.34 14.22 -1.42
N GLY A 185 -8.23 13.57 -1.78
CA GLY A 185 -7.42 12.88 -0.80
C GLY A 185 -6.17 12.26 -1.40
N THR A 186 -5.62 11.34 -0.63
CA THR A 186 -4.37 10.68 -0.95
C THR A 186 -4.56 9.18 -0.89
N LEU A 187 -4.18 8.49 -1.97
CA LEU A 187 -3.88 7.07 -1.95
C LEU A 187 -2.44 6.86 -1.51
N VAL A 188 -2.23 5.93 -0.59
CA VAL A 188 -0.91 5.46 -0.15
C VAL A 188 -0.90 3.95 -0.33
N GLY A 189 0.12 3.44 -1.01
CA GLY A 189 0.11 2.07 -1.49
C GLY A 189 1.49 1.48 -1.72
N PHE A 190 1.48 0.19 -2.04
CA PHE A 190 2.64 -0.52 -2.57
C PHE A 190 2.25 -1.32 -3.81
N LYS A 191 3.19 -1.45 -4.75
CA LYS A 191 3.24 -2.53 -5.73
C LYS A 191 4.25 -3.56 -5.23
N THR A 192 3.76 -4.75 -4.89
CA THR A 192 4.63 -5.88 -4.51
C THR A 192 4.80 -6.79 -5.73
N PRO A 193 6.03 -7.26 -6.02
CA PRO A 193 6.26 -8.26 -7.06
C PRO A 193 5.49 -9.56 -6.80
N ASP A 194 4.98 -10.19 -7.85
CA ASP A 194 4.15 -11.40 -7.74
C ASP A 194 4.90 -12.58 -7.08
N TYR A 195 6.23 -12.65 -7.23
CA TYR A 195 7.06 -13.69 -6.59
C TYR A 195 7.16 -13.56 -5.06
N MET A 196 6.69 -12.44 -4.48
CA MET A 196 6.68 -12.19 -3.03
C MET A 196 5.30 -12.44 -2.40
N ASN A 197 4.38 -13.14 -3.08
CA ASN A 197 3.02 -13.42 -2.62
C ASN A 197 2.90 -14.10 -1.24
N ASN A 198 3.92 -14.85 -0.80
CA ASN A 198 3.96 -15.42 0.55
C ASN A 198 4.41 -14.42 1.62
N LEU A 199 5.04 -13.32 1.21
CA LEU A 199 5.56 -12.29 2.10
C LEU A 199 4.57 -11.15 2.23
N ASN A 200 4.02 -10.63 1.13
CA ASN A 200 3.12 -9.47 1.13
C ASN A 200 2.05 -9.60 0.03
N VAL A 201 1.06 -8.72 0.04
CA VAL A 201 -0.03 -8.66 -0.94
C VAL A 201 0.58 -8.41 -2.33
N PRO A 202 0.45 -9.35 -3.28
CA PRO A 202 0.98 -9.18 -4.62
C PRO A 202 0.21 -8.11 -5.40
N SER A 203 0.86 -7.50 -6.38
CA SER A 203 0.31 -6.41 -7.16
C SER A 203 0.05 -5.15 -6.31
N TYR A 204 -1.02 -4.41 -6.61
CA TYR A 204 -1.33 -3.12 -6.00
C TYR A 204 -2.20 -3.25 -4.75
N HIS A 205 -1.72 -2.66 -3.66
CA HIS A 205 -2.45 -2.50 -2.40
C HIS A 205 -2.45 -1.01 -2.05
N PHE A 206 -3.64 -0.39 -1.98
CA PHE A 206 -3.78 1.03 -1.64
C PHE A 206 -4.75 1.22 -0.49
N HIS A 207 -4.39 2.08 0.45
CA HIS A 207 -5.34 2.73 1.36
C HIS A 207 -5.57 4.18 0.93
N PHE A 208 -6.71 4.73 1.30
CA PHE A 208 -7.09 6.12 1.04
C PHE A 208 -7.31 6.87 2.35
N ILE A 209 -6.97 8.16 2.36
CA ILE A 209 -7.39 9.12 3.37
C ILE A 209 -7.74 10.47 2.73
N ASN A 210 -8.87 11.06 3.11
CA ASN A 210 -9.28 12.36 2.56
C ASN A 210 -8.37 13.50 3.04
N ASN A 211 -8.41 14.65 2.35
CA ASN A 211 -7.57 15.82 2.67
C ASN A 211 -7.72 16.31 4.12
N PRO A 212 -8.95 16.47 4.67
CA PRO A 212 -9.16 16.82 6.08
C PRO A 212 -8.72 15.76 7.12
N ARG A 213 -8.30 14.56 6.68
CA ARG A 213 -7.93 13.43 7.56
C ARG A 213 -9.07 13.00 8.50
N LYS A 214 -10.28 12.93 7.96
CA LYS A 214 -11.52 12.58 8.69
C LYS A 214 -12.06 11.19 8.36
N PHE A 215 -11.79 10.69 7.15
CA PHE A 215 -12.23 9.35 6.76
C PHE A 215 -11.26 8.72 5.76
N GLY A 216 -11.36 7.40 5.62
CA GLY A 216 -10.54 6.64 4.69
C GLY A 216 -10.90 5.17 4.62
N GLY A 217 -9.95 4.34 4.19
CA GLY A 217 -10.02 2.89 4.24
C GLY A 217 -9.15 2.21 3.20
N HIS A 218 -9.21 0.88 3.14
CA HIS A 218 -8.59 0.09 2.07
C HIS A 218 -9.34 0.28 0.77
N ALA A 219 -8.65 0.69 -0.29
CA ALA A 219 -9.25 1.04 -1.58
C ALA A 219 -9.61 -0.21 -2.38
N LEU A 220 -10.91 -0.39 -2.63
CA LEU A 220 -11.45 -1.49 -3.42
C LEU A 220 -11.67 -1.10 -4.88
N ASN A 221 -12.13 0.13 -5.12
CA ASN A 221 -12.35 0.65 -6.47
C ASN A 221 -12.37 2.17 -6.45
N LEU A 222 -12.08 2.79 -7.58
CA LEU A 222 -12.12 4.23 -7.73
C LEU A 222 -12.35 4.66 -9.18
N LYS A 223 -12.80 5.90 -9.30
CA LYS A 223 -12.68 6.73 -10.49
C LYS A 223 -12.25 8.14 -10.08
N ALA A 224 -11.26 8.68 -10.78
CA ALA A 224 -10.64 9.95 -10.45
C ALA A 224 -10.43 10.81 -11.68
N SER A 225 -10.44 12.13 -11.46
CA SER A 225 -10.29 13.13 -12.52
C SER A 225 -8.83 13.32 -12.90
N ASN A 226 -7.96 13.63 -11.94
CA ASN A 226 -6.51 13.73 -12.12
C ASN A 226 -5.79 13.14 -10.90
N GLY A 227 -4.47 12.99 -11.01
CA GLY A 227 -3.68 12.62 -9.86
C GLY A 227 -2.18 12.82 -10.04
N ASP A 228 -1.56 13.36 -9.00
CA ASP A 228 -0.12 13.54 -8.88
C ASP A 228 0.50 12.31 -8.21
N THR A 229 1.13 11.48 -9.01
CA THR A 229 1.67 10.20 -8.58
C THR A 229 3.17 10.30 -8.31
N HIS A 230 3.56 9.80 -7.14
CA HIS A 230 4.92 9.73 -6.66
C HIS A 230 5.24 8.26 -6.39
N ILE A 231 6.31 7.74 -6.98
CA ILE A 231 6.69 6.33 -6.85
C ILE A 231 8.13 6.23 -6.38
N ALA A 232 8.37 5.44 -5.35
CA ALA A 232 9.69 5.03 -4.88
C ALA A 232 10.00 3.59 -5.33
N SER A 233 11.26 3.18 -5.25
CA SER A 233 11.65 1.79 -5.51
C SER A 233 12.55 1.31 -4.38
N ALA A 234 12.11 0.31 -3.63
CA ALA A 234 12.88 -0.30 -2.56
C ALA A 234 13.71 -1.47 -3.11
N HIS A 235 15.02 -1.39 -2.95
CA HIS A 235 15.98 -2.41 -3.44
C HIS A 235 16.41 -3.40 -2.36
N GLN A 236 15.92 -3.21 -1.13
CA GLN A 236 16.20 -4.06 0.01
C GLN A 236 14.90 -4.31 0.75
N LEU A 237 14.74 -5.52 1.27
CA LEU A 237 13.68 -5.90 2.19
C LEU A 237 14.32 -6.37 3.50
N LYS A 238 13.94 -5.73 4.60
CA LYS A 238 14.22 -6.16 5.97
C LYS A 238 12.96 -6.76 6.54
N LEU A 239 12.90 -8.08 6.55
CA LEU A 239 11.82 -8.84 7.15
C LEU A 239 12.15 -9.15 8.61
N ARG A 240 11.26 -8.78 9.53
CA ARG A 240 11.33 -9.19 10.94
C ARG A 240 10.23 -10.19 11.21
N LEU A 241 10.63 -11.43 11.43
CA LEU A 241 9.70 -12.49 11.83
C LEU A 241 9.39 -12.36 13.33
N PRO A 242 8.13 -12.55 13.74
CA PRO A 242 7.78 -12.72 15.13
C PRO A 242 8.45 -13.95 15.75
N ASN A 243 8.55 -13.97 17.07
CA ASN A 243 9.03 -15.11 17.83
C ASN A 243 8.13 -15.32 19.05
N ASP A 244 6.93 -15.81 18.80
CA ASP A 244 5.95 -16.17 19.81
C ASP A 244 5.25 -17.48 19.42
N PRO A 245 4.59 -18.16 20.38
CA PRO A 245 3.96 -19.45 20.11
C PRO A 245 2.91 -19.43 19.01
N ALA A 246 2.14 -18.33 18.86
CA ALA A 246 1.11 -18.25 17.84
C ALA A 246 1.71 -18.22 16.44
N PHE A 247 2.82 -17.49 16.24
CA PHE A 247 3.56 -17.49 14.98
C PHE A 247 4.27 -18.82 14.71
N ASN A 248 4.92 -19.38 15.74
CA ASN A 248 5.76 -20.59 15.62
C ASN A 248 4.98 -21.87 15.28
N GLN A 249 3.65 -21.86 15.48
CA GLN A 249 2.75 -22.98 15.18
C GLN A 249 2.11 -22.89 13.79
N LEU A 250 2.28 -21.78 13.07
CA LEU A 250 1.67 -21.58 11.75
C LEU A 250 2.32 -22.47 10.69
N ASN A 251 1.50 -22.97 9.77
CA ASN A 251 1.99 -23.68 8.60
C ASN A 251 2.05 -22.72 7.39
N LEU A 252 3.14 -21.96 7.30
CA LEU A 252 3.31 -20.92 6.27
C LEU A 252 3.66 -21.45 4.87
N SER A 253 3.76 -22.78 4.68
CA SER A 253 4.12 -23.38 3.38
C SER A 253 2.94 -23.63 2.44
N ARG A 254 1.70 -23.38 2.88
CA ARG A 254 0.50 -23.51 2.04
C ARG A 254 0.43 -22.32 1.08
N ASP A 255 0.06 -22.58 -0.18
CA ASP A 255 -0.36 -21.52 -1.10
C ASP A 255 -1.71 -20.95 -0.66
N GLN A 256 -1.72 -19.65 -0.38
CA GLN A 256 -2.86 -18.91 0.13
C GLN A 256 -3.27 -17.79 -0.82
N LEU A 257 -2.86 -17.84 -2.10
CA LEU A 257 -3.21 -16.83 -3.09
C LEU A 257 -4.72 -16.60 -3.20
N GLU A 258 -5.53 -17.66 -3.26
CA GLU A 258 -6.98 -17.54 -3.33
C GLU A 258 -7.57 -16.89 -2.07
N ASP A 259 -7.16 -17.38 -0.90
CA ASP A 259 -7.56 -16.81 0.40
C ASP A 259 -7.18 -15.32 0.45
N LEU A 260 -6.00 -14.96 -0.06
CA LEU A 260 -5.52 -13.59 -0.11
C LEU A 260 -6.30 -12.70 -1.08
N GLU A 261 -6.70 -13.22 -2.24
CA GLU A 261 -7.56 -12.47 -3.17
C GLU A 261 -8.94 -12.21 -2.57
N ILE A 262 -9.53 -13.19 -1.89
CA ILE A 262 -10.77 -13.03 -1.14
C ILE A 262 -10.58 -11.91 -0.10
N VAL A 263 -9.50 -12.00 0.70
CA VAL A 263 -9.24 -11.08 1.81
C VAL A 263 -8.91 -9.68 1.34
N GLU A 264 -8.18 -9.47 0.25
CA GLU A 264 -7.72 -8.13 -0.17
C GLU A 264 -8.61 -7.48 -1.24
N LYS A 265 -9.18 -8.27 -2.14
CA LYS A 265 -10.00 -7.77 -3.25
C LYS A 265 -11.48 -7.96 -3.00
N GLY A 266 -11.85 -8.90 -2.13
CA GLY A 266 -13.22 -9.07 -1.69
C GLY A 266 -14.13 -9.79 -2.69
N HIS A 267 -13.54 -10.64 -3.53
CA HIS A 267 -14.22 -11.53 -4.47
C HIS A 267 -14.40 -12.92 -3.89
#